data_AF-A0A226M908-F1
#
_entry.id   AF-A0A226M908-F1
#
_cell.length_a   1.000
_cell.length_b   1.000
_cell.length_c   1.000
_cell.angle_alpha   90.00
_cell.angle_beta   90.00
_cell.angle_gamma   90.00
#
_symmetry.space_group_name_H-M   'P 1'
#
loop_
_entity.id
_entity.type
_entity.pdbx_description
1 polymer ?
#
loop_
_entity_poly.entity_id
_entity_poly.type
_entity_poly.pdbx_seq_one_letter_code
_entity_poly.pdbx_strand_id
1 'polypeptide(L)'
;MRRDQVLKICANHYINSDMKLAPNAGSDRSFAWHALDYADELPKPEQLAIRFKTPEEAVLFKRINGNWAKAQVRIHGKHVASR
;
A
#
# COMPACT_ATOMS: atom_id res chain seq x y z
N MET A 1 -5.46 5.21 0.89
CA MET A 1 -4.81 5.68 -0.35
C MET A 1 -5.84 6.17 -1.35
N ARG A 2 -5.55 7.24 -2.11
CA ARG A 2 -6.44 7.80 -3.15
C ARG A 2 -5.65 8.01 -4.45
N ARG A 3 -6.34 7.99 -5.60
CA ARG A 3 -5.73 8.27 -6.91
C ARG A 3 -5.68 9.78 -7.16
N ASP A 4 -4.55 10.30 -7.66
CA ASP A 4 -4.31 11.76 -7.80
C ASP A 4 -5.35 12.48 -8.67
N GLN A 5 -5.74 11.92 -9.82
CA GLN A 5 -6.65 12.61 -10.76
C GLN A 5 -8.13 12.49 -10.37
N VAL A 6 -8.57 11.29 -10.03
CA VAL A 6 -10.01 11.00 -9.78
C VAL A 6 -10.39 11.13 -8.30
N LEU A 7 -9.41 11.27 -7.40
CA LEU A 7 -9.55 11.38 -5.95
C LEU A 7 -10.32 10.24 -5.25
N LYS A 8 -10.70 9.20 -6.00
CA LYS A 8 -11.31 7.97 -5.50
C LYS A 8 -10.33 7.19 -4.63
N ILE A 9 -10.88 6.56 -3.58
CA ILE A 9 -10.14 5.67 -2.69
C ILE A 9 -9.76 4.41 -3.49
N CYS A 10 -8.50 3.99 -3.43
CA CYS A 10 -8.03 2.76 -4.08
C CYS A 10 -7.64 1.67 -3.09
N ALA A 11 -7.26 2.04 -1.87
CA ALA A 11 -7.00 1.14 -0.76
C ALA A 11 -7.40 1.82 0.56
N ASN A 12 -8.14 1.12 1.39
CA ASN A 12 -8.61 1.55 2.71
C ASN A 12 -8.71 0.34 3.64
N HIS A 13 -7.63 0.01 4.33
CA HIS A 13 -7.58 -1.06 5.32
C HIS A 13 -6.72 -0.61 6.50
N TYR A 14 -6.90 -1.27 7.64
CA TYR A 14 -5.96 -1.15 8.75
C TYR A 14 -4.66 -1.88 8.42
N ILE A 15 -3.54 -1.28 8.80
CA ILE A 15 -2.25 -1.95 8.77
C ILE A 15 -2.15 -2.80 10.04
N ASN A 16 -1.91 -4.10 9.88
CA ASN A 16 -1.76 -5.05 10.98
C ASN A 16 -0.31 -5.53 11.05
N SER A 17 0.17 -5.88 12.24
CA SER A 17 1.51 -6.47 12.45
C SER A 17 1.75 -7.73 11.63
N ASP A 18 0.68 -8.47 11.35
CA ASP A 18 0.74 -9.74 10.63
C ASP A 18 0.72 -9.56 9.10
N MET A 19 0.60 -8.32 8.60
CA MET A 19 0.63 -8.06 7.16
C MET A 19 2.03 -8.33 6.60
N LYS A 20 2.09 -9.26 5.64
CA LYS A 20 3.33 -9.65 4.96
C LYS A 20 3.48 -8.86 3.66
N LEU A 21 4.44 -7.94 3.64
CA LEU A 21 4.90 -7.27 2.43
C LEU A 21 5.89 -8.19 1.70
N ALA A 22 5.45 -8.78 0.59
CA ALA A 22 6.31 -9.54 -0.30
C ALA A 22 6.89 -8.60 -1.38
N PRO A 23 8.21 -8.63 -1.64
CA PRO A 23 8.77 -7.94 -2.80
C PRO A 23 8.24 -8.57 -4.09
N ASN A 24 7.96 -7.77 -5.10
CA ASN A 24 7.63 -8.31 -6.42
C ASN A 24 8.90 -8.78 -7.13
N ALA A 25 8.84 -9.94 -7.78
CA ALA A 25 9.97 -10.48 -8.54
C ALA A 25 10.47 -9.45 -9.57
N GLY A 26 11.79 -9.17 -9.55
CA GLY A 26 12.42 -8.21 -10.46
C GLY A 26 12.25 -6.74 -10.08
N SER A 27 11.78 -6.40 -8.88
CA SER A 27 11.69 -5.02 -8.42
C SER A 27 12.14 -4.84 -6.96
N ASP A 28 13.10 -3.94 -6.76
CA ASP A 28 13.57 -3.45 -5.46
C ASP A 28 12.67 -2.37 -4.84
N ARG A 29 11.81 -1.78 -5.68
CA ARG A 29 10.94 -0.66 -5.35
C ARG A 29 9.44 -0.99 -5.37
N SER A 30 9.07 -2.26 -5.27
CA SER A 30 7.65 -2.62 -5.17
C SER A 30 7.36 -3.79 -4.26
N PHE A 31 6.20 -3.73 -3.61
CA PHE A 31 5.71 -4.76 -2.71
C PHE A 31 4.26 -5.13 -3.05
N ALA A 32 3.89 -6.35 -2.73
CA ALA A 32 2.52 -6.83 -2.70
C ALA A 32 2.17 -7.36 -1.29
N TRP A 33 0.92 -7.21 -0.88
CA TRP A 33 0.39 -7.75 0.37
C TRP A 33 -1.09 -8.09 0.23
N HIS A 34 -1.62 -8.84 1.18
CA HIS A 34 -3.05 -9.13 1.26
C HIS A 34 -3.67 -8.35 2.41
N ALA A 35 -4.87 -7.82 2.21
CA ALA A 35 -5.62 -7.07 3.22
C ALA A 35 -7.13 -7.25 3.05
N LEU A 36 -7.88 -7.05 4.13
CA LEU A 36 -9.33 -6.84 4.07
C LEU A 36 -9.59 -5.35 3.83
N ASP A 37 -9.86 -4.98 2.58
CA ASP A 37 -9.95 -3.60 2.11
C ASP A 37 -11.39 -3.10 2.00
N TYR A 38 -11.59 -1.81 2.30
CA TYR A 38 -12.87 -1.10 2.32
C TYR A 38 -12.95 0.03 1.27
N ALA A 39 -12.12 0.02 0.23
CA ALA A 39 -12.14 1.08 -0.78
C ALA A 39 -13.45 1.15 -1.59
N ASP A 40 -14.22 0.04 -1.65
CA ASP A 40 -15.54 -0.03 -2.30
C ASP A 40 -16.71 -0.02 -1.28
N GLU A 41 -16.49 0.55 -0.10
CA GLU A 41 -17.49 0.65 0.99
C GLU A 41 -17.95 -0.68 1.60
N LEU A 42 -17.41 -1.80 1.12
CA LEU A 42 -17.62 -3.15 1.64
C LEU A 42 -16.27 -3.83 1.92
N PRO A 43 -16.15 -4.62 3.00
CA PRO A 43 -14.95 -5.40 3.28
C PRO A 43 -14.72 -6.46 2.20
N LYS A 44 -13.56 -6.41 1.53
CA LYS A 44 -13.16 -7.40 0.52
C LYS A 44 -11.72 -7.86 0.74
N PRO A 45 -11.44 -9.18 0.78
CA PRO A 45 -10.07 -9.67 0.73
C PRO A 45 -9.47 -9.31 -0.63
N GLU A 46 -8.41 -8.49 -0.62
CA GLU A 46 -7.75 -7.98 -1.82
C GLU A 46 -6.25 -8.25 -1.73
N GLN A 47 -5.63 -8.56 -2.87
CA GLN A 47 -4.19 -8.47 -3.02
C GLN A 47 -3.88 -7.06 -3.54
N LEU A 48 -3.03 -6.33 -2.83
CA LEU A 48 -2.67 -4.97 -3.17
C LEU A 48 -1.19 -4.92 -3.53
N ALA A 49 -0.86 -4.12 -4.52
CA ALA A 49 0.52 -3.86 -4.89
C ALA A 49 0.81 -2.37 -4.93
N ILE A 50 2.03 -2.03 -4.52
CA ILE A 50 2.55 -0.67 -4.56
C ILE A 50 3.92 -0.66 -5.22
N ARG A 51 4.12 0.28 -6.15
CA ARG A 51 5.42 0.59 -6.72
C ARG A 51 5.82 2.02 -6.37
N PHE A 52 6.95 2.13 -5.70
CA PHE A 52 7.60 3.39 -5.36
C PHE A 52 8.40 3.93 -6.53
N LYS A 53 8.68 5.24 -6.51
CA LYS A 53 9.44 5.88 -7.56
C LYS A 53 10.92 5.53 -7.37
N THR A 54 11.39 5.58 -6.12
CA THR A 54 12.76 5.23 -5.75
C THR A 54 12.81 4.05 -4.77
N PRO A 55 13.92 3.30 -4.73
CA PRO A 55 14.11 2.22 -3.76
C PRO A 55 14.13 2.71 -2.30
N GLU A 56 14.61 3.94 -2.04
CA GLU A 56 14.68 4.51 -0.70
C GLU A 56 13.29 4.71 -0.09
N GLU A 57 12.33 5.18 -0.88
CA GLU A 57 10.92 5.30 -0.49
C GLU A 57 10.32 3.93 -0.16
N ALA A 58 10.68 2.90 -0.94
CA ALA A 58 10.25 1.53 -0.70
C ALA A 58 10.81 0.97 0.62
N VAL A 59 12.10 1.18 0.88
CA VAL A 59 12.75 0.78 2.14
C VAL A 59 12.11 1.48 3.33
N LEU A 60 11.85 2.78 3.21
CA LEU A 60 11.18 3.57 4.26
C LEU A 60 9.78 3.02 4.55
N PHE A 61 8.99 2.72 3.51
CA PHE A 61 7.67 2.13 3.66
C PHE A 61 7.70 0.77 4.38
N LYS A 62 8.64 -0.10 4.01
CA LYS A 62 8.80 -1.41 4.66
C LYS A 62 9.19 -1.28 6.14
N ARG A 63 10.08 -0.33 6.47
CA ARG A 63 10.50 -0.06 7.85
C ARG A 63 9.35 0.49 8.70
N ILE A 64 8.52 1.32 8.09
CA ILE A 64 7.31 1.89 8.67
C ILE A 64 6.31 0.77 9.03
N ASN A 65 6.11 -0.25 8.21
CA ASN A 65 5.10 -1.29 8.49
C ASN A 65 5.20 -1.96 9.89
N GLY A 66 6.38 -1.95 10.53
CA GLY A 66 6.56 -2.51 11.88
C GLY A 66 6.14 -1.63 13.06
N ASN A 67 5.79 -0.35 12.87
CA ASN A 67 5.66 0.61 13.99
C ASN A 67 4.43 1.53 13.95
N TRP A 68 3.39 1.20 13.18
CA TRP A 68 2.28 2.15 12.91
C TRP A 68 0.95 1.64 13.41
N ALA A 69 0.54 2.13 14.58
CA ALA A 69 -0.85 2.16 14.98
C ALA A 69 -1.54 3.34 14.25
N LYS A 70 -2.31 3.05 13.20
CA LYS A 70 -3.29 3.95 12.54
C LYS A 70 -2.75 5.13 11.70
N ALA A 71 -1.86 4.90 10.73
CA ALA A 71 -1.69 5.90 9.66
C ALA A 71 -2.53 5.59 8.42
N GLN A 72 -3.33 6.57 8.01
CA GLN A 72 -3.70 6.70 6.60
C GLN A 72 -2.42 7.01 5.82
N VAL A 73 -1.87 6.02 5.12
CA VAL A 73 -0.77 6.25 4.19
C VAL A 73 -1.31 7.15 3.07
N ARG A 74 -1.07 8.45 3.21
CA ARG A 74 -1.30 9.48 2.20
C ARG A 74 -0.10 9.46 1.26
N ILE A 75 -0.20 8.60 0.27
CA ILE A 75 0.74 8.57 -0.84
C ILE A 75 0.47 9.82 -1.69
N HIS A 76 1.26 10.87 -1.49
CA HIS A 76 1.24 12.04 -2.36
C HIS A 76 2.20 11.80 -3.52
N GLY A 77 1.65 11.70 -4.73
CA GLY A 77 2.41 11.82 -5.97
C GLY A 77 3.10 10.54 -6.48
N LYS A 78 2.84 10.22 -7.75
CA LYS A 78 3.68 9.39 -8.66
C LYS A 78 3.96 7.93 -8.27
N HIS A 79 3.30 7.36 -7.27
CA HIS A 79 3.39 5.92 -7.00
C HIS A 79 2.20 5.20 -7.61
N VAL A 80 2.48 4.07 -8.28
CA VAL A 80 1.43 3.26 -8.88
C VAL A 80 0.99 2.24 -7.86
N ALA A 81 -0.26 2.35 -7.43
CA ALA A 81 -0.92 1.32 -6.65
C ALA A 81 -2.02 0.68 -7.48
N SER A 82 -1.97 -0.64 -7.58
CA SER A 82 -2.96 -1.45 -8.27
C SER A 82 -3.65 -2.38 -7.28
N ARG A 83 -4.95 -2.60 -7.53
CA ARG A 83 -5.64 -3.81 -7.09
C ARG A 83 -5.30 -4.90 -8.08
#